data_AF-A0A954KI06-F1
#
_entry.id   AF-A0A954KI06-F1
#
_cell.length_a   1.000
_cell.length_b   1.000
_cell.length_c   1.000
_cell.angle_alpha   90.00
_cell.angle_beta   90.00
_cell.angle_gamma   90.00
#
_symmetry.space_group_name_H-M   'P 1'
#
loop_
_entity.id
_entity.type
_entity.pdbx_description
1 polymer ?
#
loop_
_entity_poly.entity_id
_entity_poly.type
_entity_poly.pdbx_seq_one_letter_code
_entity_poly.pdbx_strand_id
1 'polypeptide(L)'
;MAKKKTASGKSDSASNSSDMLRSPAELLYADELNALQASDSFARPPGWHLSPRAVRTFVLGSEAAPLGESSLEVSRKFYGNDALVDRSIVTLIGNRGLMLIGEPGTAKSMLSELLAAAVSGGSELTIQGTAGTTEDQIKYSWNYALLLSEGPTRRSLVPAPLFRGLSEGRVVRFEEITRCPAEIQ
;
A
#
# COMPACT_ATOMS: atom_id res chain seq x y z
N MET A 1 -59.05 -29.28 19.62
CA MET A 1 -57.83 -28.82 20.33
C MET A 1 -56.72 -29.80 19.96
N ALA A 2 -55.54 -29.48 19.46
CA ALA A 2 -54.71 -28.28 19.56
C ALA A 2 -53.93 -28.02 18.25
N LYS A 3 -53.64 -26.74 18.03
CA LYS A 3 -52.91 -26.15 16.88
C LYS A 3 -51.46 -26.65 16.81
N LYS A 4 -51.01 -27.10 15.63
CA LYS A 4 -49.58 -27.29 15.32
C LYS A 4 -49.04 -25.97 14.73
N LYS A 5 -48.17 -25.31 15.49
CA LYS A 5 -47.54 -24.02 15.16
C LYS A 5 -46.64 -24.15 13.93
N THR A 6 -46.82 -23.19 13.02
CA THR A 6 -45.94 -22.81 11.91
C THR A 6 -44.53 -22.50 12.41
N ALA A 7 -43.52 -23.18 11.84
CA ALA A 7 -42.12 -22.84 12.03
C ALA A 7 -41.78 -21.64 11.13
N SER A 8 -41.61 -20.48 11.76
CA SER A 8 -41.07 -19.27 11.17
C SER A 8 -39.62 -19.50 10.76
N GLY A 9 -39.32 -19.39 9.47
CA GLY A 9 -37.95 -19.32 8.98
C GLY A 9 -37.25 -18.08 9.53
N LYS A 10 -36.16 -18.29 10.27
CA LYS A 10 -35.19 -17.23 10.54
C LYS A 10 -34.22 -17.22 9.37
N SER A 11 -34.19 -16.10 8.65
CA SER A 11 -33.14 -15.77 7.70
C SER A 11 -31.88 -15.42 8.49
N ASP A 12 -30.99 -16.39 8.63
CA ASP A 12 -29.62 -16.12 9.08
C ASP A 12 -28.87 -15.47 7.91
N SER A 13 -28.94 -14.14 7.84
CA SER A 13 -27.97 -13.36 7.07
C SER A 13 -26.65 -13.35 7.84
N ALA A 14 -25.93 -14.47 7.78
CA ALA A 14 -24.56 -14.52 8.24
C ALA A 14 -23.72 -13.62 7.32
N SER A 15 -23.28 -12.50 7.88
CA SER A 15 -22.27 -11.63 7.31
C SER A 15 -21.00 -12.46 7.08
N ASN A 16 -20.71 -12.78 5.83
CA ASN A 16 -19.39 -13.25 5.41
C ASN A 16 -18.40 -12.08 5.55
N SER A 17 -17.98 -11.78 6.78
CA SER A 17 -16.69 -11.16 7.02
C SER A 17 -15.65 -12.22 6.67
N SER A 18 -15.28 -12.25 5.39
CA SER A 18 -14.16 -13.04 4.88
C SER A 18 -12.99 -12.91 5.86
N ASP A 19 -12.49 -14.04 6.34
CA ASP A 19 -11.21 -14.18 7.04
C ASP A 19 -10.09 -13.65 6.14
N MET A 20 -9.97 -12.32 6.05
CA MET A 20 -8.82 -11.65 5.47
C MET A 20 -7.69 -11.83 6.46
N LEU A 21 -6.78 -12.76 6.15
CA LEU A 21 -5.64 -13.14 6.99
C LEU A 21 -4.74 -11.95 7.37
N ARG A 22 -4.80 -10.83 6.62
CA ARG A 22 -4.34 -9.48 7.01
C ARG A 22 -4.84 -8.45 6.00
N SER A 23 -5.48 -7.38 6.46
CA SER A 23 -5.86 -6.25 5.59
C SER A 23 -4.65 -5.37 5.25
N PRO A 24 -4.57 -4.82 4.02
CA PRO A 24 -3.58 -3.81 3.66
C PRO A 24 -3.60 -2.60 4.60
N ALA A 25 -2.45 -1.95 4.79
CA ALA A 25 -2.30 -0.81 5.70
C ALA A 25 -3.31 0.33 5.43
N GLU A 26 -3.61 0.63 4.16
CA GLU A 26 -4.59 1.66 3.78
C GLU A 26 -6.03 1.35 4.22
N LEU A 27 -6.39 0.06 4.34
CA LEU A 27 -7.69 -0.37 4.84
C LEU A 27 -7.68 -0.52 6.36
N LEU A 28 -6.60 -1.08 6.91
CA LEU A 28 -6.45 -1.31 8.34
C LEU A 28 -6.41 0.00 9.13
N TYR A 29 -5.77 1.04 8.58
CA TYR A 29 -5.58 2.33 9.22
C TYR A 29 -6.31 3.46 8.49
N ALA A 30 -7.43 3.16 7.82
CA ALA A 30 -8.19 4.12 7.03
C ALA A 30 -8.60 5.36 7.85
N ASP A 31 -9.12 5.16 9.06
CA ASP A 31 -9.56 6.25 9.93
C ASP A 31 -8.39 7.18 10.33
N GLU A 32 -7.24 6.59 10.65
CA GLU A 32 -6.01 7.32 11.00
C GLU A 32 -5.48 8.13 9.80
N LEU A 33 -5.45 7.52 8.61
CA LEU A 33 -5.01 8.19 7.38
C LEU A 33 -5.94 9.34 6.99
N ASN A 34 -7.26 9.14 7.10
CA ASN A 34 -8.25 10.17 6.80
C ASN A 34 -8.15 11.34 7.79
N ALA A 35 -7.99 11.05 9.09
CA ALA A 35 -7.82 12.08 10.11
C ALA A 35 -6.53 12.89 9.90
N LEU A 36 -5.43 12.21 9.54
CA LEU A 36 -4.17 12.87 9.17
C LEU A 36 -4.35 13.73 7.92
N GLN A 37 -5.01 13.23 6.88
CA GLN A 37 -5.21 13.98 5.64
C GLN A 37 -6.05 15.25 5.85
N ALA A 38 -7.05 15.18 6.73
CA ALA A 38 -7.92 16.31 7.07
C ALA A 38 -7.22 17.38 7.93
N SER A 39 -6.31 16.98 8.82
CA SER A 39 -5.57 17.87 9.72
C SER A 39 -4.21 18.34 9.17
N ASP A 40 -3.70 17.69 8.11
CA ASP A 40 -2.40 17.98 7.52
C ASP A 40 -2.42 19.26 6.68
N SER A 41 -1.89 20.33 7.29
CA SER A 41 -1.74 21.67 6.69
C SER A 41 -0.35 21.94 6.09
N PHE A 42 0.56 20.97 6.12
CA PHE A 42 1.92 21.14 5.62
C PHE A 42 2.03 20.88 4.12
N ALA A 43 3.11 21.38 3.51
CA ALA A 43 3.38 21.19 2.09
C ALA A 43 3.56 19.70 1.74
N ARG A 44 2.94 19.28 0.62
CA ARG A 44 2.99 17.91 0.10
C ARG A 44 3.79 17.89 -1.20
N PRO A 45 4.80 17.00 -1.35
CA PRO A 45 5.45 16.80 -2.64
C PRO A 45 4.45 16.34 -3.72
N PRO A 46 4.77 16.51 -5.02
CA PRO A 46 3.90 16.05 -6.10
C PRO A 46 3.56 14.56 -5.99
N GLY A 47 2.28 14.21 -6.13
CA GLY A 47 1.79 12.83 -6.01
C GLY A 47 1.56 12.32 -4.58
N TRP A 48 1.98 13.07 -3.56
CA TRP A 48 1.83 12.64 -2.17
C TRP A 48 0.44 12.99 -1.61
N HIS A 49 -0.16 12.03 -0.90
CA HIS A 49 -1.45 12.21 -0.23
C HIS A 49 -1.31 12.93 1.12
N LEU A 50 -0.22 12.65 1.84
CA LEU A 50 0.14 13.24 3.12
C LEU A 50 1.45 14.01 3.03
N SER A 51 1.64 15.03 3.86
CA SER A 51 2.93 15.71 4.01
C SER A 51 3.95 14.79 4.68
N PRO A 52 5.26 15.07 4.52
CA PRO A 52 6.32 14.32 5.22
C PRO A 52 6.11 14.20 6.72
N ARG A 53 5.58 15.26 7.36
CA ARG A 53 5.30 15.28 8.79
C ARG A 53 4.13 14.36 9.13
N ALA A 54 3.06 14.40 8.34
CA ALA A 54 1.91 13.52 8.52
C ALA A 54 2.27 12.04 8.25
N VAL A 55 3.11 11.75 7.24
CA VAL A 55 3.65 10.39 7.00
C VAL A 55 4.46 9.91 8.20
N ARG A 56 5.32 10.77 8.78
CA ARG A 56 6.07 10.44 10.00
C ARG A 56 5.15 10.12 11.16
N THR A 57 4.14 10.97 11.42
CA THR A 57 3.15 10.75 12.48
C THR A 57 2.38 9.46 12.24
N PHE A 58 1.98 9.15 11.01
CA PHE A 58 1.32 7.90 10.67
C PHE A 58 2.15 6.68 11.09
N VAL A 59 3.47 6.68 10.82
CA VAL A 59 4.34 5.53 11.09
C VAL A 59 4.74 5.44 12.57
N LEU A 60 5.13 6.56 13.17
CA LEU A 60 5.71 6.62 14.52
C LEU A 60 4.70 6.90 15.63
N GLY A 61 3.46 7.23 15.27
CA GLY A 61 2.41 7.61 16.22
C GLY A 61 2.43 9.10 16.55
N SER A 62 1.34 9.56 17.17
CA SER A 62 1.26 10.86 17.84
C SER A 62 1.58 10.71 19.34
N GLU A 63 2.27 11.68 19.95
CA GLU A 63 2.52 11.71 21.40
C GLU A 63 1.25 12.16 22.15
N ALA A 64 0.21 11.32 22.16
CA ALA A 64 -1.05 11.50 22.89
C ALA A 64 -1.82 12.82 22.61
N ALA A 65 -1.50 13.52 21.53
CA ALA A 65 -2.22 14.71 21.09
C ALA A 65 -3.27 14.31 20.04
N PRO A 66 -4.57 14.60 20.26
CA PRO A 66 -5.59 14.38 19.25
C PRO A 66 -5.30 15.19 17.98
N LEU A 67 -5.61 14.60 16.82
CA LEU A 67 -5.41 15.24 15.52
C LEU A 67 -6.50 16.26 15.23
N GLY A 68 -6.18 17.53 15.48
CA GLY A 68 -7.10 18.64 15.23
C GLY A 68 -8.34 18.55 16.12
N GLU A 69 -9.53 18.71 15.53
CA GLU A 69 -10.81 18.55 16.24
C GLU A 69 -11.22 17.08 16.43
N SER A 70 -10.55 16.15 15.74
CA SER A 70 -10.78 14.72 15.91
C SER A 70 -10.05 14.23 17.15
N SER A 71 -10.78 13.61 18.10
CA SER A 71 -10.19 12.96 19.28
C SER A 71 -9.45 11.66 18.96
N LEU A 72 -9.01 11.49 17.71
CA LEU A 72 -8.40 10.28 17.20
C LEU A 72 -6.88 10.36 17.37
N GLU A 73 -6.34 9.41 18.12
CA GLU A 73 -4.92 9.24 18.35
C GLU A 73 -4.34 8.31 17.27
N VAL A 74 -3.20 8.70 16.68
CA VAL A 74 -2.50 7.86 15.70
C VAL A 74 -1.57 6.92 16.44
N SER A 75 -1.86 5.62 16.30
CA SER A 75 -1.11 4.56 16.94
C SER A 75 0.29 4.42 16.31
N ARG A 76 1.30 4.10 17.13
CA ARG A 76 2.62 3.76 16.61
C ARG A 76 2.57 2.40 15.90
N LYS A 77 3.00 2.35 14.64
CA LYS A 77 2.97 1.14 13.80
C LYS A 77 4.34 0.51 13.65
N PHE A 78 5.40 1.31 13.74
CA PHE A 78 6.78 0.87 13.61
C PHE A 78 7.57 1.10 14.90
N TYR A 79 8.11 0.01 15.45
CA TYR A 79 8.88 -0.01 16.71
C TYR A 79 10.37 -0.30 16.43
N GLY A 80 10.97 0.48 15.55
CA GLY A 80 12.39 0.38 15.20
C GLY A 80 13.14 1.68 15.47
N ASN A 81 14.15 1.96 14.65
CA ASN A 81 14.90 3.20 14.73
C ASN A 81 14.14 4.35 14.04
N ASP A 82 13.74 5.37 14.78
CA ASP A 82 12.99 6.52 14.25
C ASP A 82 13.76 7.28 13.19
N ALA A 83 15.09 7.37 13.33
CA ALA A 83 15.94 8.00 12.32
C ALA A 83 15.94 7.22 10.99
N LEU A 84 15.62 5.92 10.99
CA LEU A 84 15.44 5.15 9.76
C LEU A 84 14.17 5.60 9.03
N VAL A 85 13.06 5.80 9.75
CA VAL A 85 11.81 6.31 9.19
C VAL A 85 12.02 7.72 8.63
N ASP A 86 12.67 8.60 9.38
CA ASP A 86 12.96 9.96 8.93
C ASP A 86 13.83 9.97 7.66
N ARG A 87 14.90 9.17 7.61
CA ARG A 87 15.73 9.04 6.40
C ARG A 87 14.97 8.46 5.21
N SER A 88 14.06 7.51 5.44
CA SER A 88 13.22 6.93 4.39
C SER A 88 12.32 7.99 3.78
N ILE A 89 11.65 8.79 4.62
CA ILE A 89 10.79 9.90 4.17
C ILE A 89 11.62 10.93 3.39
N VAL A 90 12.77 11.36 3.91
CA VAL A 90 13.65 12.33 3.23
C VAL A 90 14.14 11.80 1.87
N THR A 91 14.41 10.50 1.77
CA THR A 91 14.82 9.87 0.50
C THR A 91 13.70 9.95 -0.54
N LEU A 92 12.47 9.63 -0.14
CA LEU A 92 11.30 9.68 -1.01
C LEU A 92 10.94 11.12 -1.43
N ILE A 93 11.06 12.11 -0.54
CA ILE A 93 10.88 13.54 -0.88
C ILE A 93 11.81 13.95 -2.02
N GLY A 94 13.04 13.43 -2.00
CA GLY A 94 14.05 13.71 -3.02
C GLY A 94 13.82 13.00 -4.36
N ASN A 95 12.65 12.36 -4.57
CA ASN A 95 12.35 11.53 -5.75
C ASN A 95 13.43 10.47 -6.04
N ARG A 96 14.07 9.95 -4.99
CA ARG A 96 15.09 8.89 -5.10
C ARG A 96 14.49 7.54 -4.72
N GLY A 97 15.00 6.47 -5.33
CA GLY A 97 14.70 5.11 -4.92
C GLY A 97 15.14 4.87 -3.47
N LEU A 98 14.31 4.17 -2.70
CA LEU A 98 14.59 3.75 -1.34
C LEU A 98 14.86 2.24 -1.31
N MET A 99 16.03 1.84 -0.84
CA MET A 99 16.37 0.43 -0.63
C MET A 99 16.47 0.12 0.86
N LEU A 100 15.60 -0.76 1.35
CA LEU A 100 15.62 -1.23 2.73
C LEU A 100 16.39 -2.54 2.82
N ILE A 101 17.52 -2.54 3.52
CA ILE A 101 18.41 -3.71 3.70
C ILE A 101 18.48 -4.05 5.18
N GLY A 102 18.41 -5.35 5.51
CA GLY A 102 18.56 -5.84 6.87
C GLY A 102 18.13 -7.29 7.01
N GLU A 103 18.40 -7.88 8.17
CA GLU A 103 18.10 -9.29 8.47
C GLU A 103 16.60 -9.63 8.28
N PRO A 104 16.24 -10.87 7.92
CA PRO A 104 14.85 -11.31 7.88
C PRO A 104 14.12 -11.02 9.20
N GLY A 105 12.85 -10.62 9.14
CA GLY A 105 12.06 -10.31 10.34
C GLY A 105 12.18 -8.88 10.88
N THR A 106 13.02 -8.02 10.31
CA THR A 106 13.20 -6.61 10.74
C THR A 106 12.11 -5.63 10.23
N ALA A 107 10.90 -6.13 9.98
CA ALA A 107 9.73 -5.34 9.56
C ALA A 107 9.92 -4.45 8.29
N LYS A 108 10.89 -4.76 7.41
CA LYS A 108 11.15 -4.00 6.17
C LYS A 108 9.92 -3.90 5.26
N SER A 109 9.27 -5.03 5.00
CA SER A 109 8.08 -5.08 4.14
C SER A 109 6.86 -4.40 4.79
N MET A 110 6.78 -4.38 6.12
CA MET A 110 5.76 -3.61 6.83
C MET A 110 6.05 -2.11 6.70
N LEU A 111 7.30 -1.67 6.88
CA LEU A 111 7.65 -0.27 6.74
C LEU A 111 7.43 0.23 5.31
N SER A 112 7.82 -0.54 4.29
CA SER A 112 7.57 -0.18 2.89
C SER A 112 6.07 -0.10 2.57
N GLU A 113 5.25 -0.99 3.15
CA GLU A 113 3.79 -0.96 3.05
C GLU A 113 3.21 0.33 3.66
N LEU A 114 3.60 0.65 4.91
CA LEU A 114 3.14 1.85 5.61
C LEU A 114 3.51 3.14 4.86
N LEU A 115 4.75 3.22 4.36
CA LEU A 115 5.21 4.36 3.57
C LEU A 115 4.42 4.49 2.26
N ALA A 116 4.19 3.38 1.54
CA ALA A 116 3.41 3.41 0.30
C ALA A 116 1.96 3.84 0.55
N ALA A 117 1.30 3.29 1.58
CA ALA A 117 -0.05 3.66 1.96
C ALA A 117 -0.16 5.16 2.31
N ALA A 118 0.75 5.67 3.14
CA ALA A 118 0.74 7.08 3.57
C ALA A 118 1.10 8.06 2.44
N VAL A 119 2.03 7.69 1.55
CA VAL A 119 2.48 8.56 0.45
C VAL A 119 1.50 8.50 -0.72
N SER A 120 1.09 7.31 -1.14
CA SER A 120 0.39 7.07 -2.41
C SER A 120 -1.08 6.65 -2.25
N GLY A 121 -1.60 6.66 -1.03
CA GLY A 121 -2.98 6.22 -0.74
C GLY A 121 -3.21 4.72 -0.94
N GLY A 122 -2.15 3.93 -1.15
CA GLY A 122 -2.25 2.47 -1.24
C GLY A 122 -0.89 1.80 -1.42
N SER A 123 -0.83 0.51 -1.11
CA SER A 123 0.38 -0.31 -1.02
C SER A 123 0.39 -1.51 -1.99
N GLU A 124 -0.65 -1.63 -2.80
CA GLU A 124 -0.92 -2.77 -3.70
C GLU A 124 0.03 -2.86 -4.91
N LEU A 125 0.71 -1.77 -5.28
CA LEU A 125 1.68 -1.75 -6.38
C LEU A 125 2.99 -2.42 -5.96
N THR A 126 2.95 -3.74 -5.81
CA THR A 126 4.08 -4.54 -5.35
C THR A 126 4.54 -5.52 -6.42
N ILE A 127 5.86 -5.64 -6.57
CA ILE A 127 6.56 -6.64 -7.37
C ILE A 127 7.30 -7.55 -6.41
N GLN A 128 7.03 -8.85 -6.46
CA GLN A 128 7.76 -9.84 -5.68
C GLN A 128 8.93 -10.39 -6.50
N GLY A 129 10.13 -10.23 -5.96
CA GLY A 129 11.34 -10.79 -6.54
C GLY A 129 11.42 -12.29 -6.33
N THR A 130 11.63 -13.01 -7.43
CA THR A 130 11.77 -14.47 -7.49
C THR A 130 12.71 -14.83 -8.64
N ALA A 131 13.19 -16.08 -8.65
CA ALA A 131 13.99 -16.57 -9.77
C ALA A 131 13.22 -16.60 -11.12
N GLY A 132 11.88 -16.55 -11.08
CA GLY A 132 11.01 -16.51 -12.25
C GLY A 132 10.49 -15.12 -12.60
N THR A 133 10.95 -14.07 -11.91
CA THR A 133 10.49 -12.70 -12.19
C THR A 133 10.94 -12.25 -13.57
N THR A 134 10.00 -11.83 -14.42
CA THR A 134 10.28 -11.39 -15.80
C THR A 134 10.07 -9.90 -15.97
N GLU A 135 10.63 -9.33 -17.05
CA GLU A 135 10.41 -7.91 -17.38
C GLU A 135 8.92 -7.57 -17.57
N ASP A 136 8.14 -8.50 -18.10
CA ASP A 136 6.70 -8.37 -18.31
C ASP A 136 5.94 -8.15 -16.99
N GLN A 137 6.38 -8.83 -15.91
CA GLN A 137 5.79 -8.68 -14.58
C GLN A 137 6.19 -7.38 -13.90
N ILE A 138 7.27 -6.74 -14.35
CA ILE A 138 7.77 -5.48 -13.81
C ILE A 138 7.17 -4.31 -14.58
N LYS A 139 7.36 -4.27 -15.89
CA LYS A 139 7.05 -3.16 -16.79
C LYS A 139 5.60 -3.25 -17.28
N TYR A 140 5.37 -4.06 -18.30
CA TYR A 140 4.08 -4.34 -18.94
C TYR A 140 4.24 -5.53 -19.88
N SER A 141 3.14 -6.15 -20.27
CA SER A 141 3.10 -7.17 -21.32
C SER A 141 2.07 -6.82 -22.40
N TRP A 142 1.84 -7.73 -23.34
CA TRP A 142 0.87 -7.56 -24.41
C TRP A 142 -0.24 -8.61 -24.33
N ASN A 143 -1.48 -8.16 -24.50
CA ASN A 143 -2.58 -9.03 -24.86
C ASN A 143 -2.43 -9.38 -26.35
N TYR A 144 -1.90 -10.58 -26.62
CA TYR A 144 -1.59 -11.02 -27.99
C TYR A 144 -2.81 -11.07 -28.92
N ALA A 145 -4.00 -11.39 -28.42
CA ALA A 145 -5.20 -11.40 -29.24
C ALA A 145 -5.51 -9.99 -29.78
N LEU A 146 -5.49 -8.99 -28.89
CA LEU A 146 -5.70 -7.59 -29.25
C LEU A 146 -4.55 -7.03 -30.08
N LEU A 147 -3.31 -7.43 -29.77
CA LEU A 147 -2.13 -7.01 -30.53
C LEU A 147 -2.21 -7.48 -31.98
N LEU A 148 -2.68 -8.71 -32.22
CA LEU A 148 -2.83 -9.26 -33.58
C LEU A 148 -4.00 -8.62 -34.33
N SER A 149 -5.11 -8.32 -33.66
CA SER A 149 -6.30 -7.77 -34.30
C SER A 149 -6.22 -6.26 -34.55
N GLU A 150 -5.53 -5.52 -33.70
CA GLU A 150 -5.56 -4.04 -33.67
C GLU A 150 -4.18 -3.39 -33.75
N GLY A 151 -3.11 -4.19 -33.70
CA GLY A 151 -1.75 -3.69 -33.62
C GLY A 151 -1.39 -3.15 -32.22
N PRO A 152 -0.20 -2.54 -32.09
CA PRO A 152 0.30 -2.03 -30.82
C PRO A 152 -0.46 -0.76 -30.41
N THR A 153 -1.42 -0.93 -29.50
CA THR A 153 -2.21 0.17 -28.95
C THR A 153 -2.16 0.15 -27.41
N ARG A 154 -2.59 1.23 -26.77
CA ARG A 154 -2.75 1.23 -25.30
C ARG A 154 -3.72 0.15 -24.81
N ARG A 155 -4.68 -0.24 -25.65
CA ARG A 155 -5.67 -1.28 -25.32
C ARG A 155 -5.07 -2.69 -25.39
N SER A 156 -4.09 -2.93 -26.26
CA SER A 156 -3.38 -4.21 -26.31
C SER A 156 -2.30 -4.34 -25.23
N LEU A 157 -1.95 -3.25 -24.53
CA LEU A 157 -0.97 -3.25 -23.44
C LEU A 157 -1.60 -3.74 -22.14
N VAL A 158 -0.92 -4.64 -21.44
CA VAL A 158 -1.31 -5.14 -20.11
C VAL A 158 -0.36 -4.51 -19.08
N PRO A 159 -0.81 -3.51 -18.30
CA PRO A 159 0.08 -2.74 -17.44
C PRO A 159 0.42 -3.51 -16.15
N ALA A 160 1.72 -3.64 -15.88
CA ALA A 160 2.25 -4.19 -14.64
C ALA A 160 2.48 -3.08 -13.58
N PRO A 161 2.84 -3.41 -12.33
CA PRO A 161 2.88 -2.44 -11.24
C PRO A 161 3.77 -1.22 -11.49
N LEU A 162 4.94 -1.38 -12.15
CA LEU A 162 5.81 -0.24 -12.46
C LEU A 162 5.14 0.74 -13.42
N PHE A 163 4.51 0.24 -14.48
CA PHE A 163 3.80 1.08 -15.44
C PHE A 163 2.69 1.87 -14.75
N ARG A 164 1.88 1.21 -13.91
CA ARG A 164 0.79 1.85 -13.17
C ARG A 164 1.33 2.93 -12.24
N GLY A 165 2.34 2.61 -11.44
CA GLY A 165 2.95 3.57 -10.51
C GLY A 165 3.53 4.80 -11.21
N LEU A 166 4.23 4.62 -12.33
CA LEU A 166 4.74 5.74 -13.13
C LEU A 166 3.61 6.58 -13.73
N SER A 167 2.52 5.96 -14.20
CA SER A 167 1.38 6.67 -14.79
C SER A 167 0.53 7.43 -13.77
N GLU A 168 0.43 6.89 -12.54
CA GLU A 168 -0.40 7.42 -11.46
C GLU A 168 0.40 8.31 -10.49
N GLY A 169 1.73 8.34 -10.60
CA GLY A 169 2.61 9.04 -9.66
C GLY A 169 2.65 8.40 -8.28
N ARG A 170 2.58 7.06 -8.21
CA ARG A 170 2.49 6.28 -6.97
C ARG A 170 3.76 5.47 -6.71
N VAL A 171 4.03 5.24 -5.43
CA VAL A 171 5.13 4.39 -4.96
C VAL A 171 4.90 2.96 -5.40
N VAL A 172 5.90 2.38 -6.05
CA VAL A 172 5.96 0.96 -6.40
C VAL A 172 6.95 0.28 -5.47
N ARG A 173 6.54 -0.84 -4.90
CA ARG A 173 7.36 -1.62 -3.98
C ARG A 173 7.96 -2.81 -4.71
N PHE A 174 9.28 -2.96 -4.66
CA PHE A 174 9.96 -4.16 -5.14
C PHE A 174 10.50 -4.91 -3.93
N GLU A 175 9.84 -6.00 -3.58
CA GLU A 175 10.20 -6.84 -2.45
C GLU A 175 11.15 -7.95 -2.92
N GLU A 176 12.15 -8.28 -2.10
CA GLU A 176 13.09 -9.37 -2.38
C GLU A 176 13.81 -9.29 -3.75
N ILE A 177 14.18 -8.09 -4.20
CA ILE A 177 14.86 -7.88 -5.51
C ILE A 177 16.10 -8.78 -5.69
N THR A 178 16.81 -9.10 -4.61
CA THR A 178 17.99 -9.98 -4.62
C THR A 178 17.68 -11.43 -4.97
N ARG A 179 16.40 -11.84 -5.00
CA ARG A 179 15.97 -13.15 -5.50
C ARG A 179 15.78 -13.20 -7.01
N CYS A 180 15.84 -12.05 -7.69
CA CYS A 180 15.72 -11.99 -9.15
C CYS A 180 17.04 -12.40 -9.83
N PRO A 181 17.00 -12.86 -11.08
CA PRO A 181 18.20 -12.98 -11.93
C PRO A 181 18.97 -11.66 -12.04
N ALA A 182 20.28 -11.72 -12.32
CA ALA A 182 21.15 -10.55 -12.34
C ALA A 182 20.76 -9.53 -13.43
N GLU A 183 20.20 -10.01 -14.54
CA GLU A 183 19.68 -9.19 -15.63
C GLU A 183 18.40 -8.43 -15.29
N ILE A 184 17.70 -8.82 -14.21
CA ILE A 184 16.48 -8.17 -13.72
C ILE A 184 16.80 -7.12 -12.63
N GLN A 185 17.89 -7.31 -11.88
CA GLN A 185 18.32 -6.41 -10.79
C GLN A 185 18.91 -5.10 -11.32
#